data_AF-A0A0F0GFV3-F1
#
_entry.id   AF-A0A0F0GFV3-F1
#
_cell.length_a   1.000
_cell.length_b   1.000
_cell.length_c   1.000
_cell.angle_alpha   90.00
_cell.angle_beta   90.00
_cell.angle_gamma   90.00
#
_symmetry.space_group_name_H-M   'P 1'
#
loop_
_entity.id
_entity.type
_entity.pdbx_description
1 polymer ?
#
loop_
_entity_poly.entity_id
_entity_poly.type
_entity_poly.pdbx_seq_one_letter_code
_entity_poly.pdbx_strand_id
1 'polypeptide(L)' 'RIDQALYAVIMEAYVHGVSTRSVDDLVKALGADTGISKSEVSRICQDLDGQLTAFRSRPLDHVRFPYIYLD' A
#
# COMPACT_ATOMS: atom_id res chain seq x y z
N ARG A 1 12.15 -12.44 6.38
CA ARG A 1 12.85 -11.31 5.71
C ARG A 1 12.28 -11.00 4.31
N ILE A 2 11.35 -11.82 3.78
CA ILE A 2 10.68 -11.59 2.50
C ILE A 2 9.43 -10.68 2.67
N ASP A 3 8.74 -10.75 3.81
CA ASP A 3 7.56 -9.93 4.09
C ASP A 3 7.79 -8.43 3.92
N GLN A 4 8.94 -7.93 4.38
CA GLN A 4 9.22 -6.50 4.36
C GLN A 4 9.44 -5.97 2.94
N ALA A 5 9.99 -6.80 2.04
CA ALA A 5 10.18 -6.45 0.64
C ALA A 5 8.84 -6.46 -0.11
N LEU A 6 8.00 -7.48 0.12
CA LEU A 6 6.65 -7.51 -0.44
C LEU A 6 5.80 -6.34 0.08
N TYR A 7 5.91 -6.02 1.37
CA TYR A 7 5.23 -4.89 2.00
C TYR A 7 5.64 -3.56 1.36
N ALA A 8 6.94 -3.34 1.12
CA ALA A 8 7.45 -2.14 0.49
C ALA A 8 6.95 -1.98 -0.96
N VAL A 9 6.93 -3.07 -1.74
CA VAL A 9 6.45 -3.06 -3.13
C VAL A 9 4.95 -2.81 -3.21
N ILE A 10 4.16 -3.43 -2.33
CA ILE A 10 2.72 -3.17 -2.22
C ILE A 10 2.48 -1.70 -1.85
N MET A 11 3.23 -1.18 -0.89
CA MET A 11 3.16 0.23 -0.46
C MET A 11 3.48 1.19 -1.61
N GLU A 12 4.58 0.95 -2.31
CA GLU A 12 5.00 1.76 -3.45
C GLU A 12 3.94 1.74 -4.57
N ALA A 13 3.43 0.55 -4.93
CA ALA A 13 2.36 0.43 -5.91
C ALA A 13 1.08 1.17 -5.50
N TYR A 14 0.67 1.07 -4.23
CA TYR A 14 -0.52 1.79 -3.73
C TYR A 14 -0.31 3.31 -3.66
N VAL A 15 0.88 3.79 -3.27
CA VAL A 15 1.23 5.23 -3.25
C VAL A 15 1.26 5.81 -4.66
N HIS A 16 1.75 5.05 -5.64
CA HIS A 16 1.73 5.43 -7.05
C HIS A 16 0.36 5.30 -7.72
N GLY A 17 -0.70 4.97 -6.97
CA GLY A 17 -2.06 4.88 -7.50
C GLY A 17 -2.28 3.69 -8.44
N VAL A 18 -1.42 2.68 -8.36
CA VAL A 18 -1.60 1.43 -9.10
C VAL A 18 -2.87 0.77 -8.55
N SER A 19 -3.76 0.35 -9.45
CA SER A 19 -5.09 -0.12 -9.04
C SER A 19 -4.99 -1.26 -8.02
N THR A 20 -5.89 -1.29 -7.03
CA THR A 20 -5.95 -2.34 -6.00
C THR A 20 -5.96 -3.75 -6.60
N ARG A 21 -6.51 -3.88 -7.81
CA ARG A 21 -6.56 -5.10 -8.61
C ARG A 21 -5.19 -5.50 -9.16
N SER A 22 -4.41 -4.53 -9.65
CA SER A 22 -3.04 -4.73 -10.12
C SER A 22 -2.09 -5.11 -8.99
N VAL A 23 -2.32 -4.59 -7.78
CA VAL A 23 -1.57 -5.02 -6.58
C VAL A 23 -1.93 -6.45 -6.22
N ASP A 24 -3.20 -6.81 -6.26
CA ASP A 24 -3.67 -8.18 -6.02
C ASP A 24 -3.05 -9.19 -7.02
N ASP A 25 -2.88 -8.77 -8.28
CA ASP A 25 -2.20 -9.55 -9.32
C ASP A 25 -0.68 -9.64 -9.09
N LEU A 26 -0.05 -8.54 -8.64
CA LEU A 26 1.38 -8.50 -8.30
C LEU A 26 1.70 -9.40 -7.10
N VAL A 27 0.80 -9.42 -6.11
CA VAL A 27 0.93 -10.27 -4.94
C VAL A 27 0.63 -11.73 -5.25
N LYS A 28 -0.29 -12.04 -6.18
CA LYS A 28 -0.45 -13.41 -6.71
C LYS A 28 0.78 -13.87 -7.47
N ALA A 29 1.37 -13.00 -8.29
CA ALA A 29 2.57 -13.29 -9.05
C ALA A 29 3.78 -13.53 -8.14
N LEU A 30 3.94 -12.73 -7.08
CA LEU A 30 5.00 -12.89 -6.09
C LEU A 30 4.74 -14.05 -5.11
N GLY A 31 3.49 -14.32 -4.76
CA GLY A 31 3.08 -15.37 -3.82
C GLY A 31 3.24 -16.79 -4.37
N ALA A 32 3.23 -16.96 -5.70
CA ALA A 32 3.43 -18.26 -6.35
C ALA A 32 4.85 -18.83 -6.14
N ASP A 33 5.88 -17.97 -6.03
CA ASP A 33 7.28 -18.37 -5.90
C ASP A 33 7.84 -18.22 -4.47
N THR A 34 7.14 -17.53 -3.57
CA THR A 34 7.66 -17.15 -2.23
C THR A 34 7.06 -17.93 -1.05
N GLY A 35 6.04 -18.78 -1.29
CA GLY A 35 5.40 -19.58 -0.24
C GLY A 35 4.43 -18.82 0.68
N ILE A 36 4.07 -17.59 0.31
CA ILE A 36 3.13 -16.76 1.08
C ILE A 36 1.69 -17.19 0.79
N SER A 37 0.89 -17.41 1.84
CA SER A 37 -0.50 -17.84 1.71
C SER A 37 -1.44 -16.68 1.37
N LYS A 38 -2.56 -16.96 0.70
CA LYS A 38 -3.62 -15.95 0.43
C LYS A 38 -4.11 -15.24 1.69
N SER A 39 -4.17 -15.96 2.82
CA SER A 39 -4.56 -15.40 4.11
C SER A 39 -3.56 -14.40 4.67
N GLU A 40 -2.27 -14.60 4.38
CA GLU A 40 -1.18 -13.72 4.82
C GLU A 40 -1.20 -12.42 4.02
N VAL A 41 -1.38 -12.52 2.71
CA VAL A 41 -1.63 -11.39 1.80
C VAL A 41 -2.82 -10.56 2.26
N SER A 42 -3.96 -11.21 2.52
CA SER A 42 -5.17 -10.51 2.96
C SER A 42 -4.96 -9.77 4.28
N ARG A 43 -4.18 -10.33 5.21
CA ARG A 43 -3.87 -9.71 6.49
C ARG A 43 -2.97 -8.49 6.31
N ILE A 44 -1.95 -8.59 5.45
CA ILE A 44 -1.05 -7.47 5.11
C ILE A 44 -1.84 -6.31 4.48
N CYS A 45 -2.72 -6.60 3.51
CA CYS A 45 -3.53 -5.57 2.88
C CYS A 45 -4.47 -4.87 3.87
N GLN A 46 -5.13 -5.61 4.76
CA GLN A 46 -6.01 -5.02 5.79
C GLN A 46 -5.27 -4.10 6.75
N ASP A 47 -4.09 -4.50 7.19
CA ASP A 47 -3.27 -3.69 8.09
C ASP A 47 -2.80 -2.40 7.40
N LEU A 48 -2.53 -2.50 6.10
CA LEU A 48 -2.13 -1.36 5.27
C LEU A 48 -3.29 -0.37 5.01
N ASP A 49 -4.50 -0.87 4.76
CA ASP A 49 -5.69 -0.05 4.54
C ASP A 49 -5.95 0.92 5.71
N GLY A 50 -5.72 0.46 6.95
CA GLY A 50 -5.86 1.28 8.15
C GLY A 50 -4.87 2.44 8.17
N GLN A 51 -3.59 2.17 7.93
CA GLN A 51 -2.53 3.19 7.89
C GLN A 51 -2.75 4.19 6.75
N LEU A 52 -3.16 3.70 5.58
CA LEU A 52 -3.43 4.54 4.42
C LEU A 52 -4.66 5.44 4.65
N THR A 53 -5.72 4.90 5.25
CA THR A 53 -6.91 5.69 5.60
C THR A 53 -6.55 6.80 6.57
N ALA A 54 -5.73 6.51 7.58
CA ALA A 54 -5.24 7.52 8.52
C ALA A 54 -4.39 8.59 7.80
N PHE A 55 -3.52 8.20 6.86
CA PHE A 55 -2.72 9.14 6.08
C PHE A 55 -3.57 10.03 5.17
N ARG A 56 -4.54 9.45 4.45
CA ARG A 56 -5.43 10.16 3.50
C ARG A 56 -6.40 11.11 4.19
N SER A 57 -6.88 10.75 5.38
CA SER A 57 -7.84 11.55 6.14
C SER A 57 -7.20 12.49 7.17
N ARG A 58 -5.85 12.55 7.22
CA ARG A 58 -5.15 13.36 8.21
C ARG A 58 -5.48 14.85 8.06
N PRO A 59 -5.61 15.58 9.17
CA PRO A 59 -5.78 17.02 9.13
C PRO A 59 -4.50 17.70 8.60
N LEU A 60 -4.67 18.62 7.65
CA LEU A 60 -3.59 19.42 7.07
C LEU A 60 -3.59 20.86 7.59
N ASP A 61 -4.39 21.18 8.60
CA ASP A 61 -4.49 22.51 9.20
C ASP A 61 -3.33 22.86 10.15
N HIS A 62 -2.52 21.86 10.52
CA HIS A 62 -1.37 22.01 11.41
C HIS A 62 -0.23 22.88 10.85
N VAL A 63 -0.17 23.10 9.53
CA VAL A 63 0.86 23.90 8.85
C VAL A 63 0.22 24.76 7.76
N ARG A 64 0.76 25.96 7.53
CA ARG A 64 0.36 26.81 6.39
C ARG A 64 1.03 26.30 5.12
N PHE A 65 0.23 26.02 4.09
CA PHE A 65 0.68 25.66 2.75
C PHE A 65 0.47 26.86 1.80
N PRO A 66 1.49 27.70 1.54
CA PRO A 66 1.33 28.91 0.72
C PRO A 66 1.08 28.60 -0.76
N TYR A 67 1.54 27.45 -1.22
CA TYR A 67 1.42 26.98 -2.60
C TYR A 67 1.02 25.51 -2.61
N ILE A 68 0.11 25.16 -3.53
CA ILE A 68 -0.35 23.79 -3.79
C ILE A 68 -0.10 23.51 -5.26
N TYR A 69 0.52 22.38 -5.55
CA TYR A 69 0.70 21.89 -6.91
C TYR A 69 -0.23 20.70 -7.12
N LEU A 70 -0.90 20.69 -8.27
CA LEU A 70 -1.71 19.58 -8.75
C LEU A 70 -1.03 19.06 -10.01
N ASP A 71 -0.83 17.76 -10.10
CA ASP A 71 -0.35 17.03 -11.29
C ASP A 71 -1.53 16.24 -11.87
#